data_AF-A0A7J2UPV5-F1
#
_entry.id   AF-A0A7J2UPV5-F1
#
_cell.length_a   1.000
_cell.length_b   1.000
_cell.length_c   1.000
_cell.angle_alpha   90.00
_cell.angle_beta   90.00
_cell.angle_gamma   90.00
#
_symmetry.space_group_name_H-M   'P 1'
#
loop_
_entity.id
_entity.type
_entity.pdbx_description
1 polymer ?
#
loop_
_entity_poly.entity_id
_entity_poly.type
_entity_poly.pdbx_seq_one_letter_code
_entity_poly.pdbx_strand_id
1 'polypeptide(L)'
;MEVISRIRRDYILTLLQQGKRVDGRAFDQFRTVTVEKGMIKTANGSAMVKIGGTQVMVGVKIERGEPFPDQPEEGVLIVNAEL
;
A
#
# COMPACT_ATOMS: atom_id res chain seq x y z
N MET A 1 -11.67 -14.65 -4.24
CA MET A 1 -10.93 -15.37 -3.17
C MET A 1 -10.09 -16.43 -3.86
N GLU A 2 -8.77 -16.27 -3.90
CA GLU A 2 -7.90 -17.20 -4.61
C GLU A 2 -7.75 -18.49 -3.78
N VAL A 3 -8.17 -19.62 -4.34
CA VAL A 3 -8.05 -20.92 -3.66
C VAL A 3 -6.58 -21.34 -3.72
N ILE A 4 -5.89 -21.29 -2.58
CA ILE A 4 -4.52 -21.77 -2.49
C ILE A 4 -4.50 -23.30 -2.62
N SER A 5 -3.68 -23.82 -3.54
CA SER A 5 -3.49 -25.27 -3.67
C SER A 5 -2.90 -25.85 -2.39
N ARG A 6 -3.35 -27.06 -2.01
CA ARG A 6 -2.85 -27.77 -0.82
C ARG A 6 -1.31 -27.88 -0.84
N ILE A 7 -0.73 -28.18 -2.00
CA ILE A 7 0.72 -28.28 -2.21
C ILE A 7 1.44 -26.98 -1.81
N ARG A 8 0.91 -25.82 -2.24
CA ARG A 8 1.52 -24.52 -1.93
C ARG A 8 1.44 -24.19 -0.45
N ARG A 9 0.34 -24.54 0.21
CA ARG A 9 0.19 -24.38 1.67
C ARG A 9 1.20 -25.24 2.42
N ASP A 10 1.29 -26.53 2.10
CA ASP A 10 2.18 -27.48 2.78
C ASP A 10 3.65 -27.09 2.59
N TYR A 11 4.01 -26.57 1.42
CA TYR A 11 5.34 -26.02 1.15
C TYR A 11 5.67 -24.82 2.04
N ILE A 12 4.73 -23.85 2.16
CA ILE A 12 4.93 -22.68 3.03
C ILE A 12 5.11 -23.13 4.49
N LEU A 13 4.29 -24.06 4.97
CA LEU A 13 4.40 -24.58 6.35
C LEU A 13 5.74 -25.28 6.59
N THR A 14 6.23 -26.06 5.62
CA THR A 14 7.54 -26.71 5.70
C THR A 14 8.68 -25.70 5.82
N LEU A 15 8.64 -24.61 5.04
CA LEU A 15 9.64 -23.55 5.14
C LEU A 15 9.60 -22.84 6.49
N LEU A 16 8.40 -22.59 7.02
CA LEU A 16 8.24 -21.97 8.34
C LEU A 16 8.86 -22.82 9.46
N GLN A 17 8.70 -24.14 9.42
CA GLN A 17 9.37 -25.06 10.36
C GLN A 17 10.91 -24.99 10.28
N GLN A 18 11.45 -24.60 9.12
CA GLN A 18 12.88 -24.39 8.91
C GLN A 18 13.34 -22.96 9.21
N GLY A 19 12.44 -22.10 9.71
CA GLY A 19 12.75 -20.68 9.96
C GLY A 19 12.93 -19.85 8.69
N LYS A 20 12.35 -20.27 7.56
CA LYS A 20 12.50 -19.64 6.25
C LYS A 20 11.17 -19.13 5.70
N ARG A 21 11.24 -18.11 4.86
CA ARG A 21 10.13 -17.61 4.03
C ARG A 21 10.33 -18.02 2.57
N VAL A 22 9.26 -18.00 1.78
CA VAL A 22 9.27 -18.37 0.35
C VAL A 22 10.25 -17.55 -0.51
N ASP A 23 10.55 -16.33 -0.08
CA ASP A 23 11.45 -15.40 -0.75
C ASP A 23 12.76 -15.17 0.02
N GLY A 24 13.04 -16.04 1.01
CA GLY A 24 14.30 -16.04 1.76
C GLY A 24 14.48 -14.90 2.76
N ARG A 25 13.50 -14.00 2.91
CA ARG A 25 13.58 -12.90 3.87
C ARG A 25 13.56 -13.38 5.33
N ALA A 26 14.13 -12.58 6.23
CA ALA A 26 13.93 -12.76 7.68
C ALA A 26 12.46 -12.48 8.05
N PHE A 27 12.01 -12.93 9.22
CA PHE A 27 10.60 -12.77 9.63
C PHE A 27 10.18 -11.33 9.88
N ASP A 28 11.11 -10.48 10.29
CA ASP A 28 10.97 -9.05 10.54
C ASP A 28 11.33 -8.20 9.31
N GLN A 29 11.88 -8.80 8.24
CA GLN A 29 12.30 -8.08 7.05
C GLN A 29 11.11 -7.78 6.13
N PHE A 30 10.92 -6.50 5.80
CA PHE A 30 9.92 -6.05 4.84
C PHE A 30 10.30 -6.41 3.38
N ARG A 31 9.35 -6.33 2.43
CA ARG A 31 9.70 -6.47 1.00
C ARG A 31 10.44 -5.20 0.57
N THR A 32 11.16 -5.25 -0.53
CA THR A 32 11.76 -4.05 -1.13
C THR A 32 10.69 -2.97 -1.34
N VAL A 33 10.94 -1.78 -0.80
CA VAL A 33 10.07 -0.61 -0.92
C VAL A 33 10.69 0.38 -1.88
N THR A 34 9.94 0.84 -2.87
CA THR A 34 10.33 1.96 -3.72
C THR A 34 9.24 3.01 -3.71
N VAL A 35 9.62 4.29 -3.72
CA VAL A 35 8.70 5.43 -3.73
C VAL A 35 9.12 6.39 -4.83
N GLU A 36 8.25 6.59 -5.81
CA GLU A 36 8.45 7.51 -6.92
C GLU A 36 7.42 8.64 -6.81
N LYS A 37 7.89 9.87 -6.56
CA LYS A 37 7.03 11.05 -6.35
C LYS A 37 6.74 11.79 -7.67
N GLY A 38 5.60 12.46 -7.75
CA GLY A 38 5.29 13.38 -8.85
C GLY A 38 4.96 12.70 -10.18
N MET A 39 4.57 11.42 -10.17
CA MET A 39 4.23 10.68 -11.38
C MET A 39 2.97 11.19 -12.08
N ILE A 40 1.97 11.64 -11.32
CA ILE A 40 0.75 12.26 -11.86
C ILE A 40 0.96 13.77 -11.91
N LYS A 41 1.30 14.28 -13.10
CA LYS A 41 1.61 15.72 -13.31
C LYS A 41 0.42 16.65 -13.06
N THR A 42 -0.80 16.15 -13.21
CA THR A 42 -2.03 16.92 -13.01
C THR A 42 -2.48 16.96 -11.55
N ALA A 43 -1.93 16.10 -10.68
CA ALA A 43 -2.25 16.11 -9.25
C ALA A 43 -1.41 17.16 -8.51
N ASN A 44 -1.91 17.70 -7.39
CA ASN A 44 -1.14 18.62 -6.56
C ASN A 44 0.03 17.89 -5.86
N GLY A 45 -0.17 16.61 -5.54
CA GLY A 45 0.87 15.69 -5.10
C GLY A 45 0.57 14.29 -5.59
N SER A 46 1.60 13.47 -5.82
CA SER A 46 1.40 12.06 -6.17
C SER A 46 2.60 11.21 -5.78
N ALA A 47 2.35 9.92 -5.56
CA ALA A 47 3.39 8.93 -5.32
C ALA A 47 2.96 7.55 -5.84
N MET A 48 3.87 6.87 -6.54
CA MET A 48 3.80 5.43 -6.77
C MET A 48 4.65 4.73 -5.73
N VAL A 49 4.02 3.83 -4.96
CA VAL A 49 4.70 3.01 -3.97
C VAL A 49 4.65 1.56 -4.41
N LYS A 50 5.81 0.91 -4.45
CA LYS A 50 5.92 -0.53 -4.73
C LYS A 50 6.49 -1.22 -3.50
N ILE A 51 5.85 -2.31 -3.08
CA ILE A 51 6.26 -3.17 -1.96
C ILE A 51 6.34 -4.60 -2.49
N GLY A 52 7.53 -4.99 -2.97
CA GLY A 52 7.68 -6.19 -3.80
C GLY A 52 6.74 -6.15 -5.00
N GLY A 53 5.86 -7.15 -5.14
CA GLY A 53 4.86 -7.19 -6.22
C GLY A 53 3.62 -6.32 -6.00
N THR A 54 3.40 -5.75 -4.80
CA THR A 54 2.26 -4.88 -4.52
C THR A 54 2.57 -3.47 -5.00
N GLN A 55 1.65 -2.84 -5.75
CA GLN A 55 1.81 -1.47 -6.24
C GLN A 55 0.58 -0.65 -5.85
N VAL A 56 0.81 0.60 -5.41
CA VAL A 56 -0.24 1.55 -5.06
C VAL A 56 0.10 2.91 -5.66
N MET A 57 -0.83 3.49 -6.39
CA MET A 57 -0.77 4.87 -6.86
C MET A 57 -1.61 5.75 -5.97
N VAL A 58 -1.04 6.85 -5.48
CA VAL A 58 -1.76 7.87 -4.71
C VAL A 58 -1.65 9.21 -5.41
N GLY A 59 -2.77 9.92 -5.51
CA GLY A 59 -2.86 11.30 -5.96
C GLY A 59 -3.57 12.16 -4.91
N VAL A 60 -3.10 13.38 -4.71
CA VAL A 60 -3.71 14.38 -3.85
C VAL A 60 -4.21 15.53 -4.71
N LYS A 61 -5.45 15.93 -4.45
CA LYS A 61 -6.06 17.13 -5.01
C LYS A 61 -6.44 18.07 -3.88
N ILE A 62 -6.21 19.36 -4.09
CA ILE A 62 -6.53 20.42 -3.14
C ILE A 62 -7.52 21.35 -3.81
N GLU A 63 -8.65 21.55 -3.16
CA GLU A 63 -9.73 22.42 -3.61
C GLU A 63 -10.16 23.34 -2.47
N ARG A 64 -10.70 24.51 -2.80
CA ARG A 64 -11.32 25.39 -1.81
C ARG A 64 -12.75 24.90 -1.59
N GLY A 65 -13.12 24.70 -0.33
CA GLY A 65 -14.46 24.32 0.07
C GLY A 65 -14.86 25.08 1.35
N GLU A 66 -16.13 25.01 1.69
CA GLU A 66 -16.62 25.50 2.98
C GLU A 66 -16.24 24.50 4.08
N PRO A 67 -15.71 24.96 5.22
CA PRO A 67 -15.44 24.09 6.36
C PRO A 67 -16.76 23.60 6.97
N PHE A 68 -16.70 22.53 7.76
CA PHE A 68 -17.88 22.07 8.48
C PHE A 68 -18.29 23.11 9.56
N PRO A 69 -19.60 23.34 9.79
CA PRO A 69 -20.05 24.39 10.71
C PRO A 69 -19.55 24.23 12.15
N ASP A 70 -19.28 23.00 12.58
CA ASP A 70 -18.75 22.66 13.90
C ASP A 70 -17.21 22.82 14.00
N GLN A 71 -16.50 22.92 12.87
CA GLN A 71 -15.05 23.08 12.80
C GLN A 71 -14.63 24.15 11.76
N PRO A 72 -14.94 25.44 11.98
CA PRO A 72 -14.79 26.50 10.98
C PRO A 72 -13.32 26.88 10.67
N GLU A 73 -12.38 26.56 11.56
CA GLU A 73 -10.95 26.89 11.42
C GLU A 73 -10.11 25.72 10.88
N GLU A 74 -10.75 24.61 10.47
CA GLU A 74 -10.08 23.39 10.01
C GLU A 74 -10.42 23.05 8.55
N GLY A 75 -9.45 22.47 7.84
CA GLY A 75 -9.64 21.92 6.49
C GLY A 75 -10.16 20.49 6.52
N VAL A 76 -10.70 20.02 5.38
CA VAL A 76 -11.24 18.66 5.26
C VAL A 76 -10.22 17.74 4.59
N LEU A 77 -9.96 16.57 5.19
CA LEU A 77 -9.20 15.48 4.59
C LEU A 77 -10.14 14.33 4.23
N ILE A 78 -10.22 13.99 2.94
CA ILE A 78 -11.00 12.86 2.44
C ILE A 78 -10.03 11.84 1.85
N VAL A 79 -10.13 10.59 2.30
CA VAL A 79 -9.30 9.48 1.83
C VAL A 79 -10.20 8.43 1.18
N ASN A 80 -9.97 8.16 -0.10
CA ASN A 80 -10.64 7.12 -0.86
C ASN A 80 -9.63 6.06 -1.31
N ALA A 81 -10.09 4.82 -1.47
CA ALA A 81 -9.29 3.73 -1.98
C ALA A 81 -10.13 2.89 -2.95
N GLU A 82 -9.52 2.49 -4.06
CA GLU A 82 -10.08 1.60 -5.07
C GLU A 82 -9.12 0.42 -5.26
N LEU A 83 -9.68 -0.77 -5.52
CA LEU A 83 -8.92 -2.03 -5.66
C LEU A 83 -9.12 -2.63 -7.06
#